data_AF-A0A3D3QA84-F1
#
_entry.id   AF-A0A3D3QA84-F1
#
_cell.length_a   1.000
_cell.length_b   1.000
_cell.length_c   1.000
_cell.angle_alpha   90.00
_cell.angle_beta   90.00
_cell.angle_gamma   90.00
#
_symmetry.space_group_name_H-M   'P 1'
#
loop_
_entity.id
_entity.type
_entity.pdbx_description
1 polymer ?
#
loop_
_entity_poly.entity_id
_entity_poly.type
_entity_poly.pdbx_seq_one_letter_code
_entity_poly.pdbx_strand_id
1 'polypeptide(L)' 'MHRGGDPAKKQHPKGKLTARERIDLLVDPGSFTELDAFAMHRTEAFGMGDRRIPGDGVVTGYGKVD' A
#
# COMPACT_ATOMS: atom_id res chain seq x y z
N MET A 1 11.02 -6.74 13.36
CA MET A 1 10.26 -6.43 12.13
C MET A 1 8.87 -5.95 12.54
N HIS A 2 8.65 -4.64 12.66
CA HIS A 2 7.36 -4.10 13.09
C HIS A 2 6.40 -4.21 11.89
N ARG A 3 5.63 -5.31 11.81
CA ARG A 3 4.62 -5.52 10.76
C ARG A 3 3.60 -4.40 10.89
N GLY A 4 3.48 -3.54 9.88
CA GLY A 4 2.30 -2.71 9.71
C GLY A 4 1.09 -3.62 9.81
N GLY A 5 0.28 -3.43 10.85
CA GLY A 5 -0.87 -4.30 11.10
C GLY A 5 -1.80 -4.33 9.90
N ASP A 6 -2.61 -5.38 9.82
CA ASP A 6 -3.56 -5.60 8.73
C ASP A 6 -4.42 -4.34 8.47
N PRO A 7 -4.26 -3.66 7.32
CA PRO A 7 -5.00 -2.43 7.03
C PRO A 7 -6.50 -2.68 6.91
N ALA A 8 -6.94 -3.88 6.54
CA ALA A 8 -8.35 -4.26 6.47
C ALA A 8 -9.05 -4.04 7.82
N LYS A 9 -8.41 -4.47 8.91
CA LYS A 9 -8.94 -4.29 10.29
C LYS A 9 -9.19 -2.84 10.68
N LYS A 10 -8.48 -1.88 10.06
CA LYS A 10 -8.67 -0.45 10.31
C LYS A 10 -9.62 0.22 9.32
N GLN A 11 -9.66 -0.24 8.08
CA GLN A 11 -10.43 0.41 7.00
C GLN A 11 -11.85 -0.13 6.87
N HIS A 12 -12.03 -1.46 6.89
CA HIS A 12 -13.34 -2.08 6.66
C HIS A 12 -14.40 -1.68 7.69
N PRO A 13 -14.12 -1.58 9.00
CA PRO A 13 -15.12 -1.10 9.98
C PRO A 13 -15.59 0.34 9.72
N LYS A 14 -14.85 1.11 8.92
CA LYS A 14 -15.19 2.48 8.53
C LYS A 14 -15.90 2.54 7.17
N GLY A 15 -16.29 1.39 6.60
CA GLY A 15 -16.88 1.31 5.26
C GLY A 15 -15.89 1.64 4.13
N LYS A 16 -14.58 1.54 4.39
CA LYS A 16 -13.55 1.87 3.41
C LYS A 16 -12.79 0.64 2.96
N LEU A 17 -12.53 0.54 1.67
CA LEU A 17 -11.56 -0.39 1.11
C LEU A 17 -10.13 0.05 1.40
N THR A 18 -9.22 -0.91 1.43
CA THR A 18 -7.76 -0.70 1.44
C THR A 18 -7.26 -0.15 0.10
N ALA A 19 -6.00 0.27 0.02
CA ALA A 19 -5.42 0.79 -1.21
C ALA A 19 -5.41 -0.25 -2.34
N ARG A 20 -4.97 -1.49 -2.06
CA ARG A 20 -4.93 -2.58 -3.04
C ARG A 20 -6.32 -2.99 -3.52
N GLU A 21 -7.28 -3.15 -2.60
CA GLU A 21 -8.67 -3.46 -2.97
C GLU A 21 -9.28 -2.39 -3.89
N ARG A 22 -8.92 -1.12 -3.74
CA ARG A 22 -9.40 -0.06 -4.65
C ARG A 22 -8.78 -0.18 -6.05
N ILE A 23 -7.52 -0.57 -6.14
CA ILE A 23 -6.83 -0.78 -7.41
C ILE A 23 -7.44 -2.00 -8.10
N ASP A 24 -7.64 -3.11 -7.38
CA ASP A 24 -8.22 -4.35 -7.90
C ASP A 24 -9.66 -4.15 -8.44
N LEU A 25 -10.41 -3.18 -7.92
CA LEU A 25 -11.73 -2.81 -8.43
C LEU A 25 -11.68 -1.86 -9.65
N LEU A 26 -10.60 -1.11 -9.81
CA LEU A 26 -10.48 -0.10 -10.86
C LEU A 26 -9.97 -0.71 -12.17
N VAL A 27 -9.04 -1.65 -12.07
CA VAL A 27 -8.34 -2.22 -13.22
C VAL A 27 -8.87 -3.60 -13.58
N ASP A 28 -8.66 -4.02 -14.83
CA ASP A 28 -9.07 -5.33 -15.28
C ASP A 28 -8.42 -6.43 -14.43
N PRO A 29 -9.14 -7.52 -14.11
CA PRO A 29 -8.62 -8.60 -13.29
C PRO A 29 -7.27 -9.13 -13.80
N GLY A 30 -6.26 -9.11 -12.93
CA GLY A 30 -4.91 -9.61 -13.24
C GLY A 30 -4.06 -8.69 -14.12
N SER A 31 -4.53 -7.48 -14.45
CA SER A 31 -3.77 -6.52 -15.27
C SER A 31 -2.81 -5.64 -14.47
N PHE A 32 -3.03 -5.50 -13.16
CA PHE A 32 -2.20 -4.63 -12.32
C PHE A 32 -0.78 -5.17 -12.17
N THR A 33 0.20 -4.32 -12.45
CA THR A 33 1.62 -4.56 -12.17
C THR A 33 2.10 -3.53 -11.16
N GLU A 34 2.38 -3.97 -9.93
CA GLU A 34 2.86 -3.12 -8.84
C GLU A 34 4.32 -2.72 -9.05
N LEU A 35 4.62 -1.45 -8.82
CA LEU A 35 5.96 -0.87 -8.83
C LEU A 35 6.38 -0.51 -7.41
N ASP A 36 7.68 -0.58 -7.13
CA ASP A 36 8.28 -0.08 -5.88
C ASP A 36 7.65 -0.61 -4.57
N ALA A 37 7.09 -1.83 -4.59
CA ALA A 37 6.43 -2.46 -3.43
C ALA A 37 7.31 -2.56 -2.17
N PHE A 38 8.64 -2.47 -2.32
CA PHE A 38 9.63 -2.53 -1.25
C PHE A 38 10.37 -1.20 -1.01
N ALA A 39 9.94 -0.11 -1.65
CA ALA A 39 10.49 1.21 -1.36
C ALA A 39 10.27 1.59 0.11
N MET A 40 11.20 2.35 0.66
CA MET A 40 11.18 2.83 2.04
C MET A 40 11.63 4.28 2.08
N HIS A 41 11.04 5.09 2.96
CA HIS A 41 11.54 6.45 3.20
C HIS A 41 13.03 6.44 3.59
N ARG A 42 13.68 7.59 3.41
CA ARG A 42 15.09 7.82 3.79
C ARG A 42 15.27 8.76 4.99
N THR A 43 14.17 9.21 5.59
CA THR A 43 14.23 10.12 6.75
C THR A 43 14.67 9.40 8.02
N GLU A 44 15.51 10.06 8.81
CA GLU A 44 15.92 9.65 10.17
C GLU A 44 15.28 10.53 11.26
N ALA A 45 14.61 11.61 10.86
CA ALA A 45 14.08 12.59 11.81
C ALA A 45 12.97 11.98 12.70
N PHE A 46 12.88 12.47 13.94
CA PHE A 46 11.80 12.15 14.88
C PHE A 46 11.58 10.65 15.13
N GLY A 47 12.63 9.83 15.06
CA GLY A 47 12.55 8.38 15.28
C GLY A 47 11.93 7.60 14.12
N MET A 48 11.79 8.21 12.94
CA MET A 48 11.32 7.49 11.74
C MET A 48 12.32 6.45 11.25
N GLY A 49 13.62 6.60 11.55
CA GLY A 49 14.65 5.63 11.18
C GLY A 49 14.33 4.18 11.60
N ASP A 50 13.69 4.03 12.76
CA ASP A 50 13.29 2.74 13.35
C ASP A 50 11.99 2.17 12.74
N ARG A 51 11.24 2.98 11.98
CA ARG A 51 9.91 2.66 11.45
C ARG A 51 9.92 2.51 9.92
N ARG A 52 10.59 1.47 9.44
CA ARG A 52 10.64 1.15 8.00
C ARG A 52 9.45 0.28 7.58
N ILE A 53 8.59 0.82 6.72
CA ILE A 53 7.42 0.12 6.18
C ILE A 53 7.59 0.00 4.65
N PRO A 54 7.58 -1.22 4.07
CA PRO A 54 7.62 -1.41 2.62
C PRO A 54 6.46 -0.70 1.90
N GLY A 55 6.77 -0.08 0.76
CA GLY A 55 5.85 0.71 -0.07
C GLY A 55 5.63 2.14 0.44
N ASP A 56 6.22 2.52 1.57
CA ASP A 56 6.16 3.87 2.18
C ASP A 56 4.75 4.50 2.24
N GLY A 57 3.73 3.66 2.38
CA GLY A 57 2.33 4.08 2.52
C GLY A 57 1.56 4.31 1.22
N VAL A 58 2.15 4.03 0.06
CA VAL A 58 1.48 4.14 -1.26
C VAL A 58 1.60 2.84 -2.05
N VAL A 59 0.63 2.57 -2.90
CA VAL A 59 0.69 1.49 -3.90
C VAL A 59 0.67 2.16 -5.26
N THR A 60 1.70 1.92 -6.07
CA THR A 60 1.86 2.48 -7.40
C THR A 60 2.03 1.37 -8.44
N GLY A 61 1.74 1.67 -9.69
CA GLY A 61 1.81 0.70 -10.77
C GLY A 61 1.03 1.13 -11.98
N TYR A 62 0.83 0.19 -12.90
CA TYR A 62 0.00 0.36 -14.09
C TYR A 62 -0.89 -0.88 -14.30
N GLY A 63 -2.01 -0.71 -15.00
CA GLY A 63 -2.97 -1.75 -15.31
C GLY A 63 -3.87 -1.32 -16.47
N LYS A 64 -4.73 -2.23 -16.94
CA LYS A 64 -5.68 -1.95 -18.01
C LYS A 64 -7.03 -1.55 -17.43
N VAL A 65 -7.78 -0.73 -18.16
CA VAL A 65 -9.14 -0.30 -17.84
C VAL A 65 -9.90 -0.20 -19.15
N ASP A 66 -10.79 -1.16 -19.42
CA ASP A 66 -11.60 -1.23 -20.63
C ASP A 66 -13.12 -1.20 -20.34
#